data_AF-A0A3B9FJR8-F1
#
_entry.id   AF-A0A3B9FJR8-F1
#
_cell.length_a   1.000
_cell.length_b   1.000
_cell.length_c   1.000
_cell.angle_alpha   90.00
_cell.angle_beta   90.00
_cell.angle_gamma   90.00
#
_symmetry.space_group_name_H-M   'P 1'
#
loop_
_entity.id
_entity.type
_entity.pdbx_description
1 polymer ?
#
loop_
_entity_poly.entity_id
_entity_poly.type
_entity_poly.pdbx_seq_one_letter_code
_entity_poly.pdbx_strand_id
1 'polypeptide(L)' 'MTSRWRCVCAYDGTSFAGWQKQPSGGAVQDGIEDALGKIFQSPVRTIGAGRTDAGVHAKG' A
#
# COMPACT_ATOMS: atom_id res chain seq x y z
N MET A 1 -18.80 -1.12 -14.78
CA MET A 1 -18.94 -0.25 -13.59
C MET A 1 -17.66 -0.33 -12.79
N THR A 2 -17.07 0.81 -12.43
CA THR A 2 -15.89 0.86 -11.57
C THR A 2 -16.34 1.14 -10.13
N SER A 3 -16.06 0.20 -9.22
CA SER A 3 -16.34 0.37 -7.79
C SER A 3 -15.15 1.07 -7.11
N ARG A 4 -15.42 2.09 -6.29
CA ARG A 4 -14.39 2.77 -5.51
C ARG A 4 -14.51 2.38 -4.03
N TRP A 5 -13.44 1.83 -3.49
CA TRP A 5 -13.37 1.34 -2.12
C TRP A 5 -12.54 2.29 -1.26
N ARG A 6 -12.89 2.41 0.03
CA ARG A 6 -12.04 3.00 1.06
C ARG A 6 -11.62 1.89 2.00
N CYS A 7 -10.32 1.83 2.28
CA CYS A 7 -9.75 0.93 3.28
C CYS A 7 -9.02 1.76 4.35
N VAL A 8 -9.00 1.25 5.57
CA VAL A 8 -8.13 1.72 6.66
C VAL A 8 -7.05 0.67 6.80
N CYS A 9 -5.79 1.08 6.84
CA CYS A 9 -4.65 0.17 6.82
C CYS A 9 -3.76 0.42 8.03
N ALA A 10 -3.24 -0.66 8.61
CA ALA A 10 -2.18 -0.61 9.60
C ALA A 10 -0.98 -1.40 9.08
N TYR A 11 0.22 -0.93 9.38
CA TYR A 11 1.45 -1.62 9.01
C TYR A 11 2.59 -1.25 9.96
N ASP A 12 3.47 -2.23 10.15
CA ASP A 12 4.79 -2.00 10.71
C ASP A 12 5.74 -1.60 9.58
N GLY A 13 6.27 -0.38 9.62
CA GLY A 13 7.14 0.18 8.59
C GLY A 13 8.59 -0.31 8.62
N THR A 14 9.03 -1.08 9.64
CA THR A 14 10.47 -1.35 9.86
C THR A 14 11.20 -1.92 8.63
N SER A 15 10.56 -2.78 7.84
CA SER A 15 11.17 -3.40 6.65
C SER A 15 10.79 -2.72 5.34
N PHE A 16 10.06 -1.61 5.37
CA PHE A 16 9.55 -0.93 4.18
C PHE A 16 10.32 0.36 3.88
N ALA A 17 10.52 0.62 2.58
CA ALA A 17 11.11 1.83 2.02
C ALA A 17 10.13 3.02 2.01
N GLY A 18 9.18 3.05 2.94
CA GLY A 18 8.12 4.04 3.07
C GLY A 18 6.84 3.63 2.34
N TRP A 19 5.88 4.56 2.27
CA TRP A 19 4.58 4.30 1.66
C TRP A 19 4.66 4.08 0.14
N GLN A 20 5.31 4.99 -0.56
CA GLN A 20 5.16 5.14 -2.02
C GLN A 20 5.94 4.08 -2.78
N LYS A 21 5.27 3.41 -3.75
CA LYS A 21 5.91 2.51 -4.73
C LYS A 21 7.07 3.21 -5.44
N GLN A 22 8.21 2.55 -5.49
CA GLN A 22 9.45 3.03 -6.12
C GLN A 22 9.99 1.96 -7.07
N PRO A 23 10.83 2.31 -8.07
CA PRO A 23 11.41 1.33 -8.99
C PRO A 23 12.24 0.23 -8.30
N SER A 24 12.80 0.52 -7.12
CA SER A 24 13.54 -0.45 -6.29
C SER A 24 12.64 -1.45 -5.56
N GLY A 25 11.32 -1.22 -5.53
CA GLY A 25 10.36 -1.97 -4.73
C GLY A 25 10.51 -1.74 -3.22
N GLY A 26 9.84 -2.59 -2.44
CA GLY A 26 9.92 -2.60 -0.97
C GLY A 26 9.06 -1.55 -0.28
N ALA A 27 8.12 -0.93 -0.98
CA ALA A 27 7.18 0.03 -0.40
C ALA A 27 5.96 -0.66 0.20
N VAL A 28 5.31 0.00 1.16
CA VAL A 28 4.03 -0.49 1.72
C VAL A 28 2.97 -0.59 0.63
N GLN A 29 2.94 0.36 -0.31
CA GLN A 29 2.01 0.34 -1.44
C GLN A 29 2.20 -0.91 -2.32
N ASP A 30 3.43 -1.43 -2.47
CA ASP A 30 3.69 -2.65 -3.23
C ASP A 30 2.95 -3.83 -2.59
N GLY A 31 3.18 -4.04 -1.28
CA GLY A 31 2.58 -5.16 -0.55
C GLY A 31 1.06 -5.10 -0.49
N ILE A 32 0.48 -3.90 -0.32
CA ILE A 32 -0.97 -3.72 -0.33
C ILE A 32 -1.55 -3.99 -1.73
N GLU A 33 -0.98 -3.42 -2.79
CA GLU A 33 -1.47 -3.63 -4.15
C GLU A 33 -1.34 -5.08 -4.60
N ASP A 34 -0.28 -5.79 -4.19
CA ASP A 34 -0.09 -7.21 -4.46
C ASP A 34 -1.13 -8.08 -3.75
N ALA A 35 -1.43 -7.77 -2.48
CA ALA A 35 -2.46 -8.48 -1.71
C ALA A 35 -3.85 -8.24 -2.30
N LEU A 36 -4.19 -6.99 -2.61
CA LEU A 36 -5.46 -6.64 -3.24
C LEU A 36 -5.56 -7.25 -4.64
N GLY A 37 -4.47 -7.31 -5.40
CA GLY A 37 -4.46 -7.93 -6.72
C GLY A 37 -4.79 -9.43 -6.69
N LYS A 38 -4.35 -10.14 -5.63
CA LYS A 38 -4.76 -11.53 -5.38
C LYS A 38 -6.23 -11.65 -5.00
N ILE A 39 -6.79 -10.69 -4.25
CA ILE A 39 -8.21 -10.73 -3.86
C ILE A 39 -9.12 -10.44 -5.07
N PHE A 40 -8.81 -9.40 -5.83
CA PHE A 40 -9.62 -8.95 -6.96
C PHE A 40 -9.27 -9.63 -8.29
N GLN A 41 -8.31 -10.54 -8.30
CA GLN A 41 -7.84 -11.27 -9.48
C GLN A 41 -7.50 -10.33 -10.65
N SER A 42 -6.99 -9.14 -10.34
CA SER A 42 -6.66 -8.08 -11.31
C SER A 42 -5.71 -7.06 -10.67
N PRO A 43 -4.88 -6.34 -11.45
CA PRO A 43 -4.02 -5.30 -10.89
C PRO A 43 -4.83 -4.20 -10.20
N VAL A 44 -4.46 -3.87 -8.96
CA VAL A 44 -5.11 -2.82 -8.17
C VAL A 44 -4.16 -1.64 -8.00
N ARG A 45 -4.69 -0.42 -8.14
CA ARG A 45 -4.01 0.83 -7.80
C ARG A 45 -4.63 1.43 -6.56
N THR A 46 -3.81 1.86 -5.63
CA THR A 46 -4.23 2.55 -4.40
C THR A 46 -3.80 4.02 -4.41
N ILE A 47 -4.53 4.84 -3.67
CA ILE A 47 -4.18 6.23 -3.39
C ILE A 47 -4.11 6.35 -1.87
N GLY A 48 -2.94 6.69 -1.34
CA GLY A 48 -2.75 6.89 0.11
C GLY A 48 -3.42 8.18 0.58
N ALA A 49 -3.92 8.18 1.82
CA ALA A 49 -4.40 9.41 2.48
C ALA A 49 -3.24 10.38 2.80
N GLY A 50 -2.04 9.83 3.00
CA GLY A 50 -0.79 10.54 3.18
C GLY A 50 0.39 9.62 2.86
N ARG A 51 1.60 10.18 2.76
CA ARG A 51 2.84 9.42 2.59
C ARG A 51 3.55 9.28 3.93
N THR A 52 4.25 8.18 4.11
CA THR A 52 5.18 7.94 5.21
C THR A 52 6.57 7.65 4.66
N ASP A 53 7.59 8.08 5.39
CA ASP A 53 8.99 7.79 5.07
C ASP A 53 9.37 6.34 5.49
N ALA A 54 10.53 5.88 5.06
CA ALA A 54 11.03 4.54 5.39
C ALA A 54 11.08 4.32 6.91
N GLY A 55 10.67 3.12 7.36
CA GLY A 55 10.63 2.77 8.77
C GLY A 55 9.41 3.28 9.56
N VAL A 56 8.62 4.23 9.02
CA VAL A 56 7.47 4.82 9.75
C VAL A 56 6.27 3.86 9.74
N HIS A 57 5.60 3.71 10.89
CA HIS A 57 4.44 2.83 11.06
C HIS A 57 3.11 3.58 10.88
N ALA A 58 2.02 2.84 10.64
CA ALA A 58 0.66 3.37 10.65
C ALA A 58 -0.31 2.43 11.36
N LYS A 59 -1.36 2.99 11.98
CA LYS A 59 -2.43 2.23 12.66
C LYS A 59 -3.84 2.49 12.10
N GLY A 60 -3.97 3.36 11.11
CA GLY A 60 -5.23 3.72 10.47
C GLY A 60 -5.23 5.13 9.91
#